data_AF-A0A0G0FQV2-F1
#
_entry.id   AF-A0A0G0FQV2-F1
#
_cell.length_a   1.000
_cell.length_b   1.000
_cell.length_c   1.000
_cell.angle_alpha   90.00
_cell.angle_beta   90.00
_cell.angle_gamma   90.00
#
_symmetry.space_group_name_H-M   'P 1'
#
loop_
_entity.id
_entity.type
_entity.pdbx_description
1 polymer ?
#
loop_
_entity_poly.entity_id
_entity_poly.type
_entity_poly.pdbx_seq_one_letter_code
_entity_poly.pdbx_strand_id
1 'polypeptide(L)'
;GVQSFFTFGQLKKTELEQKFANEKLIELKKLVEEGKASADILEKATDKYQKTMGKIKEQADKIKNNAANNTEVGKFLDKFANQQVLQEKILQKLETQVPADVLQKIKDAREQHLEKFKDVMTKLESNNDKVVKRIENALINSDEGGQSQGSSGILDRIKEKMPKPTQQKLEDIKENVREKVNDKLIKKATEKNQENNCPQVIPVVNFCRNGIIKVQRDQKGCATGFDCLKPSEQKVCAETYLPVCGKNGKTYSNSCFAKLDDIEVGYKGECLKLEKCTTNEECPQIMQPCISKSDGANVCPPKINCINGECKVIPQRDEDTSFKSCQPPYAFGCQSVTQGASTVGRVAQIVCGCIPKCARSDEWVLTNRLDGNWPDGSKKGQFECVTGAPPA
;
A
#
# COMPACT_ATOMS: atom_id res chain seq x y z
N GLY A 1 -32.70 14.09 -37.47
CA GLY A 1 -32.50 12.83 -38.22
C GLY A 1 -31.06 12.37 -38.24
N VAL A 2 -30.18 13.11 -38.92
CA VAL A 2 -28.82 12.64 -39.29
C VAL A 2 -27.86 12.46 -38.10
N GLN A 3 -27.83 13.37 -37.12
CA GLN A 3 -26.94 13.25 -35.95
C GLN A 3 -27.28 12.05 -35.04
N SER A 4 -28.55 11.66 -34.95
CA SER A 4 -29.00 10.50 -34.17
C SER A 4 -28.51 9.19 -34.80
N PHE A 5 -28.57 9.07 -36.13
CA PHE A 5 -28.08 7.91 -36.88
C PHE A 5 -26.57 7.69 -36.73
N PHE A 6 -25.77 8.77 -36.85
CA PHE A 6 -24.31 8.68 -36.64
C PHE A 6 -23.95 8.30 -35.20
N THR A 7 -24.68 8.81 -34.22
CA THR A 7 -24.47 8.45 -32.80
C THR A 7 -24.77 6.97 -32.56
N PHE A 8 -25.86 6.44 -33.13
CA PHE A 8 -26.24 5.04 -32.96
C PHE A 8 -25.21 4.07 -33.56
N GLY A 9 -24.73 4.34 -34.78
CA GLY A 9 -23.70 3.51 -35.42
C GLY A 9 -22.40 3.48 -34.61
N GLN A 10 -21.98 4.64 -34.10
CA GLN A 10 -20.79 4.76 -33.27
C GLN A 10 -20.94 4.06 -31.92
N LEU A 11 -22.11 4.21 -31.28
CA LEU A 11 -22.43 3.56 -30.02
C LEU A 11 -22.40 2.03 -30.15
N LYS A 12 -22.99 1.47 -31.21
CA LYS A 12 -22.98 0.03 -31.50
C LYS A 12 -21.58 -0.51 -31.70
N LYS A 13 -20.71 0.27 -32.34
CA LYS A 13 -19.30 -0.09 -32.51
C LYS A 13 -18.54 -0.08 -31.18
N THR A 14 -18.78 0.92 -30.33
CA THR A 14 -18.20 0.96 -28.97
C THR A 14 -18.69 -0.22 -28.12
N GLU A 15 -19.98 -0.57 -28.18
CA GLU A 15 -20.55 -1.75 -27.51
C GLU A 15 -19.87 -3.05 -27.96
N LEU A 16 -19.55 -3.17 -29.25
CA LEU A 16 -18.86 -4.35 -29.79
C LEU A 16 -17.41 -4.45 -29.32
N GLU A 17 -16.65 -3.35 -29.36
CA GLU A 17 -15.27 -3.32 -28.85
C GLU A 17 -15.23 -3.65 -27.35
N GLN A 18 -16.24 -3.19 -26.58
CA GLN A 18 -16.40 -3.57 -25.18
C GLN A 18 -16.59 -5.08 -24.99
N LYS A 19 -17.37 -5.75 -25.85
CA LYS A 19 -17.50 -7.22 -25.82
C LYS A 19 -16.16 -7.91 -26.10
N PHE A 20 -15.42 -7.45 -27.09
CA PHE A 20 -14.10 -8.00 -27.39
C PHE A 20 -13.11 -7.78 -26.25
N ALA A 21 -13.15 -6.64 -25.55
CA ALA A 21 -12.30 -6.42 -24.38
C ALA A 21 -12.63 -7.43 -23.27
N ASN A 22 -13.92 -7.69 -23.01
CA ASN A 22 -14.34 -8.73 -22.06
C ASN A 22 -13.78 -10.10 -22.45
N GLU A 23 -13.96 -10.52 -23.72
CA GLU A 23 -13.47 -11.81 -24.22
C GLU A 23 -11.95 -11.94 -24.06
N LYS A 24 -11.19 -10.89 -24.42
CA LYS A 24 -9.72 -10.90 -24.31
C LYS A 24 -9.24 -11.00 -22.88
N LEU A 25 -9.92 -10.34 -21.94
CA LEU A 25 -9.57 -10.44 -20.53
C LEU A 25 -9.90 -11.83 -19.95
N ILE A 26 -10.99 -12.44 -20.37
CA ILE A 26 -11.33 -13.82 -19.98
C ILE A 26 -10.35 -14.84 -20.56
N GLU A 27 -9.93 -14.66 -21.82
CA GLU A 27 -8.88 -15.45 -22.45
C GLU A 27 -7.56 -15.35 -21.65
N LEU A 28 -7.14 -14.13 -21.29
CA LEU A 28 -5.97 -13.91 -20.43
C LEU A 28 -6.12 -14.60 -19.08
N LYS A 29 -7.28 -14.44 -18.41
CA LYS A 29 -7.54 -15.09 -17.13
C LYS A 29 -7.41 -16.59 -17.22
N LYS A 30 -7.99 -17.21 -18.25
CA LYS A 30 -7.92 -18.65 -18.47
C LYS A 30 -6.48 -19.13 -18.68
N LEU A 31 -5.68 -18.40 -19.46
CA LEU A 31 -4.26 -18.72 -19.68
C LEU A 31 -3.46 -18.72 -18.37
N VAL A 32 -3.75 -17.78 -17.46
CA VAL A 32 -3.12 -17.72 -16.14
C VAL A 32 -3.59 -18.86 -15.24
N GLU A 33 -4.90 -19.15 -15.21
CA GLU A 33 -5.47 -20.23 -14.39
C GLU A 33 -4.99 -21.63 -14.84
N GLU A 34 -4.70 -21.83 -16.13
CA GLU A 34 -4.14 -23.08 -16.65
C GLU A 34 -2.65 -23.26 -16.33
N GLY A 35 -1.92 -22.18 -15.99
CA GLY A 35 -0.52 -22.21 -15.56
C GLY A 35 0.50 -22.68 -16.61
N LYS A 36 0.09 -22.89 -17.87
CA LYS A 36 0.93 -23.41 -18.96
C LYS A 36 1.44 -22.33 -19.94
N ALA A 37 0.96 -21.10 -19.81
CA ALA A 37 1.35 -20.01 -20.69
C ALA A 37 2.72 -19.44 -20.29
N SER A 38 3.58 -19.17 -21.27
CA SER A 38 4.85 -18.45 -21.04
C SER A 38 4.59 -16.96 -20.78
N ALA A 39 5.57 -16.27 -20.18
CA ALA A 39 5.50 -14.83 -19.94
C ALA A 39 5.15 -14.04 -21.22
N ASP A 40 5.85 -14.32 -22.33
CA ASP A 40 5.58 -13.72 -23.65
C ASP A 40 4.12 -13.86 -24.11
N ILE A 41 3.49 -15.01 -23.85
CA ILE A 41 2.10 -15.25 -24.23
C ILE A 41 1.17 -14.39 -23.38
N LEU A 42 1.42 -14.31 -22.07
CA LEU A 42 0.64 -13.50 -21.13
C LEU A 42 0.80 -12.00 -21.42
N GLU A 43 2.00 -11.54 -21.74
CA GLU A 43 2.25 -10.16 -22.15
C GLU A 43 1.49 -9.81 -23.44
N LYS A 44 1.59 -10.66 -24.48
CA LYS A 44 0.86 -10.47 -25.74
C LYS A 44 -0.66 -10.48 -25.55
N ALA A 45 -1.17 -11.36 -24.68
CA ALA A 45 -2.59 -11.40 -24.34
C ALA A 45 -3.02 -10.10 -23.62
N THR A 46 -2.19 -9.60 -22.71
CA THR A 46 -2.38 -8.33 -22.01
C THR A 46 -2.38 -7.14 -22.97
N ASP A 47 -1.45 -7.09 -23.92
CA ASP A 47 -1.39 -6.07 -24.97
C ASP A 47 -2.65 -6.05 -25.84
N LYS A 48 -3.15 -7.23 -26.23
CA LYS A 48 -4.41 -7.35 -27.00
C LYS A 48 -5.59 -6.77 -26.23
N TYR A 49 -5.68 -7.04 -24.93
CA TYR A 49 -6.70 -6.43 -24.06
C TYR A 49 -6.54 -4.90 -24.01
N GLN A 50 -5.35 -4.39 -23.68
CA GLN A 50 -5.06 -2.96 -23.59
C GLN A 50 -5.36 -2.22 -24.91
N LYS A 51 -5.03 -2.83 -26.06
CA LYS A 51 -5.30 -2.28 -27.40
C LYS A 51 -6.80 -2.18 -27.66
N THR A 52 -7.57 -3.20 -27.30
CA THR A 52 -9.03 -3.17 -27.43
C THR A 52 -9.65 -2.09 -26.54
N MET A 53 -9.17 -1.96 -25.31
CA MET A 53 -9.55 -0.84 -24.43
C MET A 53 -9.24 0.52 -25.05
N GLY A 54 -8.11 0.68 -25.74
CA GLY A 54 -7.78 1.89 -26.48
C GLY A 54 -8.81 2.21 -27.59
N LYS A 55 -9.21 1.20 -28.36
CA LYS A 55 -10.24 1.35 -29.39
C LYS A 55 -11.58 1.79 -28.82
N ILE A 56 -11.99 1.27 -27.67
CA ILE A 56 -13.24 1.68 -26.99
C ILE A 56 -13.21 3.19 -26.73
N LYS A 57 -12.11 3.69 -26.17
CA LYS A 57 -11.89 5.12 -25.91
C LYS A 57 -11.95 5.93 -27.20
N GLU A 58 -11.22 5.52 -28.24
CA GLU A 58 -11.27 6.18 -29.55
C GLU A 58 -12.68 6.20 -30.17
N GLN A 59 -13.45 5.12 -30.02
CA GLN A 59 -14.81 5.08 -30.52
C GLN A 59 -15.73 5.97 -29.68
N ALA A 60 -15.55 6.02 -28.35
CA ALA A 60 -16.29 6.89 -27.46
C ALA A 60 -16.06 8.39 -27.77
N ASP A 61 -14.81 8.77 -28.08
CA ASP A 61 -14.46 10.15 -28.45
C ASP A 61 -15.23 10.67 -29.67
N LYS A 62 -15.59 9.76 -30.59
CA LYS A 62 -16.33 10.06 -31.82
C LYS A 62 -17.85 10.19 -31.60
N ILE A 63 -18.36 9.79 -30.44
CA ILE A 63 -19.79 9.92 -30.13
C ILE A 63 -20.09 11.41 -29.89
N LYS A 64 -20.99 11.98 -30.69
CA LYS A 64 -21.33 13.41 -30.65
C LYS A 64 -22.27 13.79 -29.51
N ASN A 65 -23.20 12.90 -29.16
CA ASN A 65 -24.15 13.11 -28.08
C ASN A 65 -23.63 12.53 -26.76
N ASN A 66 -24.11 13.09 -25.65
CA ASN A 66 -23.84 12.59 -24.30
C ASN A 66 -25.10 12.00 -23.68
N ALA A 67 -24.97 11.44 -22.47
CA ALA A 67 -26.08 10.85 -21.73
C ALA A 67 -27.15 11.86 -21.26
N ALA A 68 -26.86 13.17 -21.28
CA ALA A 68 -27.86 14.19 -20.97
C ALA A 68 -28.89 14.32 -22.10
N ASN A 69 -28.45 14.14 -23.35
CA ASN A 69 -29.27 14.39 -24.55
C ASN A 69 -29.62 13.11 -25.31
N ASN A 70 -29.15 11.94 -24.84
CA ASN A 70 -29.40 10.66 -25.49
C ASN A 70 -29.49 9.51 -24.49
N THR A 71 -30.68 8.93 -24.37
CA THR A 71 -30.97 7.82 -23.43
C THR A 71 -30.16 6.56 -23.73
N GLU A 72 -29.86 6.26 -25.00
CA GLU A 72 -29.08 5.07 -25.36
C GLU A 72 -27.62 5.20 -24.94
N VAL A 73 -27.03 6.41 -25.01
CA VAL A 73 -25.71 6.68 -24.43
C VAL A 73 -25.73 6.46 -22.91
N GLY A 74 -26.80 6.88 -22.23
CA GLY A 74 -27.00 6.60 -20.80
C GLY A 74 -27.00 5.10 -20.48
N LYS A 75 -27.82 4.31 -21.19
CA LYS A 75 -27.89 2.84 -21.04
C LYS A 75 -26.54 2.17 -21.32
N PHE A 76 -25.82 2.65 -22.32
CA PHE A 76 -24.47 2.18 -22.62
C PHE A 76 -23.53 2.44 -21.44
N LEU A 77 -23.52 3.65 -20.88
CA LEU A 77 -22.66 3.99 -19.74
C LEU A 77 -22.97 3.15 -18.49
N ASP A 78 -24.24 2.85 -18.23
CA ASP A 78 -24.62 1.99 -17.10
C ASP A 78 -24.04 0.58 -17.27
N LYS A 79 -24.17 0.00 -18.46
CA LYS A 79 -23.60 -1.32 -18.79
C LYS A 79 -22.07 -1.30 -18.79
N PHE A 80 -21.49 -0.25 -19.36
CA PHE A 80 -20.05 -0.06 -19.44
C PHE A 80 -19.45 0.01 -18.04
N ALA A 81 -19.98 0.84 -17.13
CA ALA A 81 -19.53 0.92 -15.75
C ALA A 81 -19.57 -0.43 -15.03
N ASN A 82 -20.68 -1.18 -15.16
CA ASN A 82 -20.79 -2.52 -14.58
C ASN A 82 -19.68 -3.46 -15.07
N GLN A 83 -19.41 -3.46 -16.38
CA GLN A 83 -18.39 -4.33 -16.96
C GLN A 83 -16.97 -3.89 -16.58
N GLN A 84 -16.70 -2.59 -16.52
CA GLN A 84 -15.37 -2.07 -16.16
C GLN A 84 -15.02 -2.41 -14.70
N VAL A 85 -15.98 -2.34 -13.77
CA VAL A 85 -15.78 -2.82 -12.38
C VAL A 85 -15.47 -4.32 -12.34
N LEU A 86 -16.12 -5.14 -13.17
CA LEU A 86 -15.80 -6.58 -13.26
C LEU A 86 -14.42 -6.83 -13.86
N GLN A 87 -14.02 -6.07 -14.89
CA GLN A 87 -12.69 -6.16 -15.48
C GLN A 87 -11.60 -5.79 -14.46
N GLU A 88 -11.82 -4.74 -13.66
CA GLU A 88 -10.92 -4.34 -12.58
C GLU A 88 -10.69 -5.46 -11.56
N LYS A 89 -11.75 -6.18 -11.17
CA LYS A 89 -11.65 -7.36 -10.28
C LYS A 89 -10.78 -8.45 -10.87
N ILE A 90 -10.94 -8.73 -12.16
CA ILE A 90 -10.16 -9.75 -12.85
C ILE A 90 -8.70 -9.33 -12.90
N LEU A 91 -8.40 -8.10 -13.31
CA LEU A 91 -7.03 -7.58 -13.35
C LEU A 91 -6.35 -7.62 -11.98
N GLN A 92 -7.06 -7.22 -10.91
CA GLN A 92 -6.57 -7.33 -9.54
C GLN A 92 -6.28 -8.78 -9.14
N LYS A 93 -7.14 -9.74 -9.51
CA LYS A 93 -6.89 -11.17 -9.27
C LYS A 93 -5.66 -11.66 -10.04
N LEU A 94 -5.46 -11.18 -11.28
CA LEU A 94 -4.32 -11.60 -12.10
C LEU A 94 -2.98 -11.16 -11.49
N GLU A 95 -2.91 -9.99 -10.84
CA GLU A 95 -1.68 -9.52 -10.16
C GLU A 95 -1.17 -10.48 -9.07
N THR A 96 -2.03 -11.33 -8.49
CA THR A 96 -1.61 -12.31 -7.49
C THR A 96 -1.31 -13.69 -8.07
N GLN A 97 -1.59 -13.89 -9.36
CA GLN A 97 -1.52 -15.19 -10.02
C GLN A 97 -0.48 -15.24 -11.14
N VAL A 98 -0.14 -14.10 -11.74
CA VAL A 98 0.87 -14.05 -12.79
C VAL A 98 2.29 -14.20 -12.26
N PRO A 99 3.21 -14.74 -13.07
CA PRO A 99 4.64 -14.69 -12.80
C PRO A 99 5.18 -13.28 -12.54
N ALA A 100 6.27 -13.18 -11.78
CA ALA A 100 6.83 -11.90 -11.31
C ALA A 100 7.31 -10.97 -12.44
N ASP A 101 7.80 -11.55 -13.55
CA ASP A 101 8.20 -10.84 -14.77
C ASP A 101 6.98 -10.22 -15.51
N VAL A 102 5.81 -10.85 -15.46
CA VAL A 102 4.57 -10.34 -16.06
C VAL A 102 3.81 -9.38 -15.14
N LEU A 103 4.09 -9.40 -13.84
CA LEU A 103 3.37 -8.62 -12.82
C LEU A 103 3.27 -7.12 -13.16
N GLN A 104 4.38 -6.52 -13.58
CA GLN A 104 4.38 -5.08 -13.91
C GLN A 104 3.48 -4.78 -15.11
N LYS A 105 3.46 -5.66 -16.11
CA LYS A 105 2.60 -5.53 -17.29
C LYS A 105 1.12 -5.54 -16.93
N ILE A 106 0.71 -6.40 -16.00
CA ILE A 106 -0.68 -6.45 -15.51
C ILE A 106 -1.02 -5.18 -14.73
N LYS A 107 -0.12 -4.69 -13.88
CA LYS A 107 -0.32 -3.42 -13.15
C LYS A 107 -0.50 -2.25 -14.10
N ASP A 108 0.35 -2.14 -15.13
CA ASP A 108 0.24 -1.11 -16.16
C ASP A 108 -1.07 -1.24 -16.95
N ALA A 109 -1.51 -2.47 -17.23
CA ALA A 109 -2.80 -2.73 -17.88
C ALA A 109 -3.99 -2.30 -17.03
N ARG A 110 -3.95 -2.55 -15.72
CA ARG A 110 -4.96 -2.09 -14.76
C ARG A 110 -5.01 -0.57 -14.67
N GLU A 111 -3.86 0.06 -14.59
CA GLU A 111 -3.75 1.52 -14.54
C GLU A 111 -4.34 2.18 -15.80
N GLN A 112 -3.95 1.68 -16.98
CA GLN A 112 -4.51 2.16 -18.25
C GLN A 112 -6.00 1.86 -18.41
N HIS A 113 -6.48 0.75 -17.85
CA HIS A 113 -7.90 0.40 -17.83
C HIS A 113 -8.69 1.48 -17.08
N LEU A 114 -8.27 1.86 -15.87
CA LEU A 114 -8.94 2.89 -15.09
C LEU A 114 -8.87 4.28 -15.73
N GLU A 115 -7.75 4.62 -16.38
CA GLU A 115 -7.63 5.87 -17.15
C GLU A 115 -8.63 5.93 -18.31
N LYS A 116 -8.73 4.85 -19.09
CA LYS A 116 -9.69 4.76 -20.21
C LYS A 116 -11.13 4.75 -19.71
N PHE A 117 -11.40 4.10 -18.58
CA PHE A 117 -12.70 4.14 -17.92
C PHE A 117 -13.10 5.57 -17.57
N LYS A 118 -12.21 6.31 -16.88
CA LYS A 118 -12.39 7.73 -16.54
C LYS A 118 -12.64 8.58 -17.79
N ASP A 119 -11.82 8.43 -18.83
CA ASP A 119 -11.95 9.19 -20.07
C ASP A 119 -13.33 8.97 -20.72
N VAL A 120 -13.76 7.71 -20.89
CA VAL A 120 -15.06 7.39 -21.51
C VAL A 120 -16.22 7.92 -20.67
N MET A 121 -16.18 7.74 -19.34
CA MET A 121 -17.23 8.20 -18.45
C MET A 121 -17.39 9.71 -18.49
N THR A 122 -16.30 10.46 -18.36
CA THR A 122 -16.32 11.93 -18.34
C THR A 122 -16.59 12.54 -19.71
N LYS A 123 -16.21 11.86 -20.79
CA LYS A 123 -16.51 12.27 -22.17
C LYS A 123 -18.01 12.20 -22.48
N LEU A 124 -18.68 11.14 -22.00
CA LEU A 124 -20.08 10.84 -22.35
C LEU A 124 -21.09 11.23 -21.27
N GLU A 125 -20.65 11.59 -20.07
CA GLU A 125 -21.47 12.15 -19.01
C GLU A 125 -20.76 13.34 -18.37
N SER A 126 -21.33 14.53 -18.55
CA SER A 126 -20.82 15.77 -17.95
C SER A 126 -21.31 15.99 -16.52
N ASN A 127 -22.37 15.30 -16.08
CA ASN A 127 -22.88 15.43 -14.73
C ASN A 127 -22.16 14.49 -13.76
N ASN A 128 -21.35 15.06 -12.87
CA ASN A 128 -20.59 14.32 -11.86
C ASN A 128 -21.47 13.44 -10.96
N ASP A 129 -22.67 13.88 -10.57
CA ASP A 129 -23.58 13.07 -9.74
C ASP A 129 -24.06 11.83 -10.47
N LYS A 130 -24.29 11.94 -11.79
CA LYS A 130 -24.65 10.78 -12.61
C LYS A 130 -23.46 9.84 -12.81
N VAL A 131 -22.23 10.35 -12.94
CA VAL A 131 -21.02 9.51 -12.98
C VAL A 131 -20.88 8.73 -11.67
N VAL A 132 -20.97 9.42 -10.52
CA VAL A 132 -20.90 8.82 -9.18
C VAL A 132 -21.96 7.74 -9.00
N LYS A 133 -23.23 8.03 -9.32
CA LYS A 133 -24.33 7.06 -9.22
C LYS A 133 -24.12 5.81 -10.09
N ARG A 134 -23.52 5.95 -11.28
CA ARG A 134 -23.20 4.80 -12.14
C ARG A 134 -22.12 3.92 -11.53
N ILE A 135 -21.08 4.53 -10.98
CA ILE A 135 -20.00 3.82 -10.29
C ILE A 135 -20.54 3.13 -9.03
N GLU A 136 -21.34 3.83 -8.22
CA GLU A 136 -22.02 3.28 -7.04
C GLU A 136 -22.81 2.02 -7.41
N ASN A 137 -23.68 2.12 -8.42
CA ASN A 137 -24.49 1.00 -8.89
C ASN A 137 -23.63 -0.15 -9.43
N ALA A 138 -22.56 0.17 -10.17
CA ALA A 138 -21.65 -0.84 -10.71
C ALA A 138 -20.93 -1.63 -9.62
N LEU A 139 -20.44 -0.95 -8.58
CA LEU A 139 -19.83 -1.59 -7.41
C LEU A 139 -20.82 -2.51 -6.70
N ILE A 140 -22.02 -2.02 -6.40
CA ILE A 140 -23.10 -2.80 -5.76
C ILE A 140 -23.51 -4.01 -6.62
N ASN A 141 -23.42 -3.92 -7.94
CA ASN A 141 -23.81 -4.99 -8.85
C ASN A 141 -22.72 -6.03 -9.11
N SER A 142 -21.46 -5.69 -8.88
CA SER A 142 -20.30 -6.50 -9.28
C SER A 142 -19.95 -7.68 -8.35
N ASP A 143 -20.61 -7.83 -7.20
CA ASP A 143 -20.30 -8.90 -6.23
C ASP A 143 -21.10 -10.18 -6.52
N GLU A 144 -20.45 -11.13 -7.17
CA GLU A 144 -20.93 -12.51 -7.37
C GLU A 144 -20.21 -13.53 -6.47
N GLY A 145 -19.08 -13.17 -5.86
CA GLY A 145 -18.20 -14.09 -5.14
C GLY A 145 -18.03 -13.78 -3.66
N GLY A 146 -19.08 -13.96 -2.84
CA GLY A 146 -19.01 -14.28 -1.39
C GLY A 146 -18.24 -13.38 -0.40
N GLN A 147 -17.50 -12.37 -0.84
CA GLN A 147 -16.68 -11.46 -0.03
C GLN A 147 -16.87 -10.01 -0.49
N SER A 148 -17.21 -9.12 0.44
CA SER A 148 -17.43 -7.67 0.20
C SER A 148 -16.12 -6.86 0.06
N GLN A 149 -14.95 -7.48 0.30
CA GLN A 149 -13.66 -6.77 0.33
C GLN A 149 -13.26 -6.13 -1.02
N GLY A 150 -13.71 -6.67 -2.15
CA GLY A 150 -13.30 -6.16 -3.47
C GLY A 150 -13.82 -4.75 -3.76
N SER A 151 -15.03 -4.42 -3.31
CA SER A 151 -15.74 -3.22 -3.75
C SER A 151 -15.17 -1.91 -3.16
N SER A 152 -14.64 -1.92 -1.92
CA SER A 152 -14.02 -0.74 -1.32
C SER A 152 -12.68 -0.39 -1.95
N GLY A 153 -11.82 -1.37 -2.25
CA GLY A 153 -10.52 -1.12 -2.87
C GLY A 153 -10.66 -0.61 -4.30
N ILE A 154 -11.62 -1.15 -5.06
CA ILE A 154 -11.93 -0.69 -6.41
C ILE A 154 -12.44 0.75 -6.39
N LEU A 155 -13.31 1.11 -5.43
CA LEU A 155 -13.80 2.48 -5.30
C LEU A 155 -12.65 3.47 -5.08
N ASP A 156 -11.69 3.14 -4.23
CA ASP A 156 -10.54 4.01 -3.96
C ASP A 156 -9.67 4.21 -5.22
N ARG A 157 -9.39 3.15 -5.99
CA ARG A 157 -8.64 3.26 -7.24
C ARG A 157 -9.38 4.03 -8.33
N ILE A 158 -10.70 3.81 -8.47
CA ILE A 158 -11.53 4.60 -9.39
C ILE A 158 -11.50 6.07 -8.96
N LYS A 159 -11.67 6.35 -7.67
CA LYS A 159 -11.64 7.70 -7.11
C LYS A 159 -10.33 8.40 -7.45
N GLU A 160 -9.18 7.75 -7.26
CA GLU A 160 -7.86 8.33 -7.59
C GLU A 160 -7.75 8.77 -9.06
N LYS A 161 -8.41 8.06 -9.99
CA LYS A 161 -8.42 8.43 -11.40
C LYS A 161 -9.40 9.54 -11.76
N MET A 162 -10.44 9.73 -10.97
CA MET A 162 -11.50 10.67 -11.32
C MET A 162 -11.09 12.13 -11.14
N PRO A 163 -11.69 13.09 -11.86
CA PRO A 163 -11.47 14.52 -11.62
C PRO A 163 -11.85 14.92 -10.20
N LYS A 164 -11.15 15.90 -9.60
CA LYS A 164 -11.34 16.35 -8.20
C LYS A 164 -12.80 16.49 -7.74
N PRO A 165 -13.72 17.13 -8.51
CA PRO A 165 -15.12 17.25 -8.09
C PRO A 165 -15.84 15.91 -7.90
N THR A 166 -15.45 14.90 -8.67
CA THR A 166 -15.97 13.53 -8.60
C THR A 166 -15.28 12.75 -7.47
N GLN A 167 -14.00 12.98 -7.22
CA GLN A 167 -13.26 12.31 -6.13
C GLN A 167 -13.94 12.52 -4.77
N GLN A 168 -14.30 13.77 -4.46
CA GLN A 168 -14.95 14.10 -3.19
C GLN A 168 -16.28 13.35 -3.04
N LYS A 169 -17.12 13.37 -4.08
CA LYS A 169 -18.42 12.68 -4.05
C LYS A 169 -18.28 11.16 -3.95
N LEU A 170 -17.22 10.59 -4.53
CA LEU A 170 -16.92 9.16 -4.40
C LEU A 170 -16.48 8.80 -2.98
N GLU A 171 -15.79 9.70 -2.28
CA GLU A 171 -15.46 9.53 -0.86
C GLU A 171 -16.75 9.53 -0.01
N ASP A 172 -17.65 10.48 -0.27
CA ASP A 172 -18.89 10.64 0.52
C ASP A 172 -19.83 9.41 0.40
N ILE A 173 -19.79 8.67 -0.71
CA ILE A 173 -20.62 7.47 -0.90
C ILE A 173 -19.98 6.18 -0.39
N LYS A 174 -18.72 6.21 0.05
CA LYS A 174 -17.93 5.01 0.38
C LYS A 174 -18.60 4.11 1.40
N GLU A 175 -19.12 4.69 2.48
CA GLU A 175 -19.81 3.93 3.53
C GLU A 175 -21.16 3.39 3.04
N ASN A 176 -21.95 4.20 2.32
CA ASN A 176 -23.21 3.76 1.74
C ASN A 176 -23.04 2.63 0.70
N VAL A 177 -21.97 2.66 -0.10
CA VAL A 177 -21.60 1.54 -1.00
C VAL A 177 -21.31 0.29 -0.20
N ARG A 178 -20.51 0.40 0.87
CA ARG A 178 -20.18 -0.75 1.75
C ARG A 178 -21.43 -1.36 2.37
N GLU A 179 -22.32 -0.53 2.91
CA GLU A 179 -23.60 -0.98 3.51
C GLU A 179 -24.46 -1.71 2.47
N LYS A 180 -24.70 -1.11 1.31
CA LYS A 180 -25.50 -1.73 0.23
C LYS A 180 -24.89 -3.03 -0.30
N VAL A 181 -23.56 -3.11 -0.39
CA VAL A 181 -22.86 -4.34 -0.78
C VAL A 181 -23.07 -5.44 0.28
N ASN A 182 -22.89 -5.10 1.57
CA ASN A 182 -23.10 -6.02 2.67
C ASN A 182 -24.55 -6.56 2.70
N ASP A 183 -25.54 -5.69 2.58
CA ASP A 183 -26.96 -6.06 2.53
C ASP A 183 -27.26 -6.98 1.34
N LYS A 184 -26.71 -6.66 0.17
CA LYS A 184 -26.91 -7.48 -1.03
C LYS A 184 -26.26 -8.87 -0.91
N LEU A 185 -25.10 -8.97 -0.26
CA LEU A 185 -24.44 -10.26 -0.02
C LEU A 185 -25.25 -11.14 0.92
N ILE A 186 -25.76 -10.57 2.01
CA ILE A 186 -26.68 -11.26 2.92
C ILE A 186 -27.88 -11.76 2.14
N LYS A 187 -28.56 -10.86 1.41
CA LYS A 187 -29.77 -11.20 0.64
C LYS A 187 -29.53 -12.33 -0.35
N LYS A 188 -28.46 -12.24 -1.16
CA LYS A 188 -28.08 -13.32 -2.09
C LYS A 188 -27.77 -14.63 -1.39
N ALA A 189 -27.10 -14.60 -0.23
CA ALA A 189 -26.77 -15.81 0.51
C ALA A 189 -28.02 -16.48 1.09
N THR A 190 -28.97 -15.70 1.63
CA THR A 190 -30.25 -16.21 2.14
C THR A 190 -31.15 -16.75 1.03
N GLU A 191 -31.25 -16.04 -0.10
CA GLU A 191 -32.02 -16.49 -1.28
C GLU A 191 -31.44 -17.82 -1.82
N LYS A 192 -30.12 -17.91 -1.99
CA LYS A 192 -29.48 -19.15 -2.44
C LYS A 192 -29.67 -20.31 -1.48
N ASN A 193 -29.77 -20.07 -0.17
CA ASN A 193 -30.10 -21.12 0.79
C ASN A 193 -31.54 -21.63 0.61
N GLN A 194 -32.50 -20.75 0.33
CA GLN A 194 -33.87 -21.14 0.02
C GLN A 194 -33.94 -22.01 -1.24
N GLU A 195 -33.24 -21.60 -2.31
CA GLU A 195 -33.19 -22.34 -3.58
C GLU A 195 -32.58 -23.74 -3.44
N ASN A 196 -31.57 -23.91 -2.57
CA ASN A 196 -30.85 -25.18 -2.38
C ASN A 196 -31.34 -26.00 -1.18
N ASN A 197 -32.50 -25.64 -0.59
CA ASN A 197 -33.09 -26.31 0.57
C ASN A 197 -32.12 -26.40 1.78
N CYS A 198 -31.32 -25.35 1.98
CA CYS A 198 -30.38 -25.20 3.09
C CYS A 198 -31.10 -24.62 4.33
N PRO A 199 -30.56 -24.82 5.55
CA PRO A 199 -31.04 -24.14 6.75
C PRO A 199 -31.06 -22.62 6.58
N GLN A 200 -32.11 -21.96 7.05
CA GLN A 200 -32.19 -20.50 7.04
C GLN A 200 -31.21 -19.90 8.05
N VAL A 201 -30.45 -18.89 7.62
CA VAL A 201 -29.55 -18.13 8.49
C VAL A 201 -30.16 -16.74 8.65
N ILE A 202 -30.41 -16.33 9.89
CA ILE A 202 -30.95 -15.01 10.19
C ILE A 202 -29.77 -14.10 10.56
N PRO A 203 -29.44 -13.10 9.72
CA PRO A 203 -28.42 -12.12 10.05
C PRO A 203 -28.93 -11.20 11.16
N VAL A 204 -28.06 -10.83 12.09
CA VAL A 204 -28.37 -9.79 13.07
C VAL A 204 -28.33 -8.44 12.37
N VAL A 205 -29.39 -7.63 12.49
CA VAL A 205 -29.46 -6.30 11.84
C VAL A 205 -28.32 -5.41 12.33
N ASN A 206 -27.63 -4.71 11.43
CA ASN A 206 -26.52 -3.79 11.75
C ASN A 206 -25.32 -4.40 12.49
N PHE A 207 -25.14 -5.73 12.45
CA PHE A 207 -24.05 -6.38 13.18
C PHE A 207 -22.64 -6.00 12.67
N CYS A 208 -22.53 -5.54 11.42
CA CYS A 208 -21.27 -5.23 10.78
C CYS A 208 -21.15 -3.76 10.33
N ARG A 209 -21.32 -2.84 11.28
CA ARG A 209 -21.05 -1.40 11.05
C ARG A 209 -19.57 -1.19 10.75
N ASN A 210 -19.29 -0.43 9.68
CA ASN A 210 -17.94 -0.09 9.22
C ASN A 210 -17.03 -1.31 8.98
N GLY A 211 -17.63 -2.48 8.75
CA GLY A 211 -16.93 -3.73 8.51
C GLY A 211 -17.39 -4.41 7.23
N ILE A 212 -16.71 -5.51 6.91
CA ILE A 212 -16.94 -6.27 5.69
C ILE A 212 -17.51 -7.62 6.04
N ILE A 213 -18.62 -7.99 5.40
CA ILE A 213 -19.25 -9.29 5.63
C ILE A 213 -18.55 -10.38 4.81
N LYS A 214 -18.19 -11.47 5.49
CA LYS A 214 -17.77 -12.73 4.87
C LYS A 214 -18.82 -13.79 5.13
N VAL A 215 -19.32 -14.40 4.04
CA VAL A 215 -20.31 -15.47 4.13
C VAL A 215 -19.61 -16.78 4.47
N GLN A 216 -19.99 -17.41 5.58
CA GLN A 216 -19.54 -18.76 5.93
C GLN A 216 -20.34 -19.79 5.14
N ARG A 217 -19.67 -20.78 4.56
CA ARG A 217 -20.30 -21.83 3.76
C ARG A 217 -19.84 -23.21 4.20
N ASP A 218 -20.76 -24.18 4.16
CA ASP A 218 -20.43 -25.60 4.34
C ASP A 218 -19.89 -26.24 3.05
N GLN A 219 -19.59 -27.54 3.12
CA GLN A 219 -19.10 -28.33 1.99
C GLN A 219 -20.12 -28.48 0.84
N LYS A 220 -21.41 -28.28 1.12
CA LYS A 220 -22.49 -28.30 0.12
C LYS A 220 -22.74 -26.91 -0.49
N GLY A 221 -22.01 -25.89 -0.01
CA GLY A 221 -22.13 -24.51 -0.46
C GLY A 221 -23.26 -23.71 0.22
N CYS A 222 -23.95 -24.31 1.20
CA CYS A 222 -24.98 -23.64 2.00
C CYS A 222 -24.32 -22.58 2.87
N ALA A 223 -24.90 -21.38 2.92
CA ALA A 223 -24.48 -20.38 3.89
C ALA A 223 -24.85 -20.84 5.31
N THR A 224 -23.90 -20.81 6.24
CA THR A 224 -24.09 -21.26 7.64
C THR A 224 -24.04 -20.11 8.64
N GLY A 225 -23.50 -18.96 8.23
CA GLY A 225 -23.30 -17.80 9.08
C GLY A 225 -22.67 -16.62 8.34
N PHE A 226 -22.48 -15.52 9.06
CA PHE A 226 -21.85 -14.31 8.54
C PHE A 226 -20.82 -13.80 9.55
N ASP A 227 -19.57 -13.62 9.10
CA ASP A 227 -18.54 -12.97 9.91
C ASP A 227 -18.48 -11.48 9.55
N CYS A 228 -18.27 -10.65 10.58
CA CYS A 228 -17.91 -9.26 10.37
C CYS A 228 -16.40 -9.10 10.48
N LEU A 229 -15.77 -8.61 9.42
CA LEU A 229 -14.36 -8.29 9.40
C LEU A 229 -14.21 -6.78 9.55
N LYS A 230 -13.83 -6.32 10.74
CA LYS A 230 -13.58 -4.89 11.00
C LYS A 230 -12.15 -4.51 10.60
N PRO A 231 -11.92 -3.28 10.09
CA PRO A 231 -10.59 -2.80 9.71
C PRO A 231 -9.54 -2.89 10.82
N SER A 232 -9.96 -2.81 12.09
CA SER A 232 -9.08 -2.94 13.26
C SER A 232 -8.59 -4.37 13.54
N GLU A 233 -9.26 -5.37 12.98
CA GLU A 233 -8.96 -6.81 13.17
C GLU A 233 -8.34 -7.43 11.92
N GLN A 234 -8.37 -6.70 10.82
CA GLN A 234 -7.81 -7.08 9.55
C GLN A 234 -6.44 -6.40 9.42
N LYS A 235 -5.37 -7.18 9.20
CA LYS A 235 -4.08 -6.62 8.74
C LYS A 235 -4.23 -6.10 7.29
N VAL A 236 -5.15 -5.16 7.06
CA VAL A 236 -5.39 -4.55 5.76
C VAL A 236 -4.53 -3.31 5.68
N CYS A 237 -3.66 -3.30 4.68
CA CYS A 237 -2.83 -2.16 4.39
C CYS A 237 -3.57 -1.22 3.45
N ALA A 238 -3.50 0.08 3.72
CA ALA A 238 -3.91 1.07 2.73
C ALA A 238 -3.17 0.80 1.41
N GLU A 239 -3.84 0.90 0.27
CA GLU A 239 -3.21 0.71 -1.05
C GLU A 239 -2.37 1.93 -1.48
N THR A 240 -2.28 2.97 -0.64
CA THR A 240 -1.46 4.16 -0.88
C THR A 240 0.00 3.77 -1.12
N TYR A 241 0.53 4.19 -2.27
CA TYR A 241 1.91 3.92 -2.66
C TYR A 241 2.86 4.91 -1.99
N LEU A 242 3.44 4.47 -0.88
CA LEU A 242 4.47 5.16 -0.09
C LEU A 242 5.62 4.15 0.10
N PRO A 243 6.42 3.90 -0.94
CA PRO A 243 7.27 2.72 -1.00
C PRO A 243 8.28 2.69 0.14
N VAL A 244 8.62 1.49 0.57
CA VAL A 244 9.66 1.23 1.57
C VAL A 244 10.55 0.08 1.12
N CYS A 245 11.84 0.14 1.43
CA CYS A 245 12.75 -0.97 1.22
C CYS A 245 12.80 -1.83 2.48
N GLY A 246 12.43 -3.11 2.38
CA GLY A 246 12.53 -4.06 3.49
C GLY A 246 13.99 -4.43 3.78
N LYS A 247 14.30 -4.86 5.01
CA LYS A 247 15.63 -5.40 5.36
C LYS A 247 16.04 -6.62 4.51
N ASN A 248 15.07 -7.26 3.85
CA ASN A 248 15.29 -8.34 2.88
C ASN A 248 15.66 -7.86 1.47
N GLY A 249 15.82 -6.54 1.24
CA GLY A 249 16.15 -5.98 -0.06
C GLY A 249 15.00 -5.95 -1.07
N LYS A 250 13.76 -6.22 -0.65
CA LYS A 250 12.55 -6.14 -1.49
C LYS A 250 11.81 -4.83 -1.25
N THR A 251 11.38 -4.19 -2.33
CA THR A 251 10.50 -3.01 -2.27
C THR A 251 9.07 -3.42 -1.92
N TYR A 252 8.47 -2.74 -0.95
CA TYR A 252 7.08 -2.88 -0.56
C TYR A 252 6.31 -1.60 -0.86
N SER A 253 5.04 -1.72 -1.28
CA SER A 253 4.18 -0.58 -1.64
C SER A 253 4.02 0.43 -0.49
N ASN A 254 4.06 -0.06 0.76
CA ASN A 254 4.20 0.77 1.96
C ASN A 254 4.63 -0.08 3.17
N SER A 255 4.89 0.59 4.30
CA SER A 255 5.33 -0.04 5.55
C SER A 255 4.36 -1.06 6.12
N CYS A 256 3.06 -0.96 5.82
CA CYS A 256 2.12 -1.96 6.27
C CYS A 256 2.32 -3.28 5.51
N PHE A 257 2.51 -3.24 4.20
CA PHE A 257 2.79 -4.45 3.40
C PHE A 257 4.11 -5.11 3.81
N ALA A 258 5.13 -4.34 4.21
CA ALA A 258 6.35 -4.89 4.78
C ALA A 258 6.09 -5.65 6.09
N LYS A 259 5.30 -5.06 7.01
CA LYS A 259 4.90 -5.70 8.27
C LYS A 259 4.01 -6.93 8.08
N LEU A 260 3.21 -6.98 7.02
CA LEU A 260 2.40 -8.15 6.68
C LEU A 260 3.25 -9.38 6.38
N ASP A 261 4.37 -9.18 5.69
CA ASP A 261 5.37 -10.19 5.37
C ASP A 261 6.35 -10.44 6.55
N ASP A 262 6.11 -9.83 7.71
CA ASP A 262 6.99 -9.85 8.89
C ASP A 262 8.41 -9.33 8.61
N ILE A 263 8.50 -8.39 7.66
CA ILE A 263 9.76 -7.75 7.25
C ILE A 263 9.85 -6.36 7.88
N GLU A 264 10.93 -6.13 8.62
CA GLU A 264 11.26 -4.80 9.10
C GLU A 264 11.64 -3.87 7.94
N VAL A 265 11.13 -2.63 8.00
CA VAL A 265 11.50 -1.58 7.05
C VAL A 265 12.95 -1.17 7.31
N GLY A 266 13.77 -1.23 6.27
CA GLY A 266 15.12 -0.69 6.26
C GLY A 266 15.11 0.83 6.09
N TYR A 267 14.48 1.34 5.02
CA TYR A 267 14.37 2.78 4.76
C TYR A 267 13.13 3.14 3.94
N LYS A 268 12.75 4.42 3.95
CA LYS A 268 11.65 4.95 3.13
C LYS A 268 12.11 5.16 1.69
N GLY A 269 11.28 4.80 0.72
CA GLY A 269 11.61 4.77 -0.70
C GLY A 269 11.71 3.34 -1.23
N GLU A 270 11.77 3.19 -2.56
CA GLU A 270 12.03 1.88 -3.16
C GLU A 270 13.45 1.39 -2.87
N CYS A 271 13.65 0.07 -2.89
CA CYS A 271 15.00 -0.48 -2.83
C CYS A 271 15.81 -0.02 -4.04
N LEU A 272 17.02 0.46 -3.78
CA LEU A 272 17.95 0.90 -4.80
C LEU A 272 18.39 -0.30 -5.67
N LYS A 273 18.40 -0.07 -6.98
CA LYS A 273 18.95 -1.05 -7.93
C LYS A 273 20.47 -1.07 -7.76
N LEU A 274 21.03 -2.27 -7.65
CA LEU A 274 22.48 -2.47 -7.49
C LEU A 274 23.17 -2.05 -8.79
N GLU A 275 23.67 -0.82 -8.84
CA GLU A 275 24.49 -0.32 -9.93
C GLU A 275 25.96 -0.74 -9.73
N LYS A 276 26.67 -0.91 -10.85
CA LYS A 276 28.11 -1.14 -10.82
C LYS A 276 28.81 0.14 -10.40
N CYS A 277 29.85 0.00 -9.59
CA CYS A 277 30.63 1.12 -9.09
C CYS A 277 32.11 0.77 -9.07
N THR A 278 32.95 1.79 -9.02
CA THR A 278 34.39 1.68 -8.72
C THR A 278 34.74 2.45 -7.45
N THR A 279 33.95 3.45 -7.07
CA THR A 279 34.14 4.27 -5.87
C THR A 279 32.82 4.46 -5.11
N ASN A 280 32.89 4.83 -3.83
CA ASN A 280 31.70 5.06 -3.00
C ASN A 280 30.84 6.25 -3.47
N GLU A 281 31.47 7.24 -4.11
CA GLU A 281 30.82 8.48 -4.56
C GLU A 281 29.87 8.23 -5.74
N GLU A 282 30.09 7.15 -6.49
CA GLU A 282 29.23 6.69 -7.58
C GLU A 282 27.93 6.04 -7.08
N CYS A 283 27.87 5.68 -5.78
CA CYS A 283 26.69 5.05 -5.22
C CYS A 283 25.65 6.09 -4.79
N PRO A 284 24.36 5.91 -5.16
CA PRO A 284 23.30 6.82 -4.76
C PRO A 284 23.16 6.85 -3.24
N GLN A 285 23.19 8.04 -2.64
CA GLN A 285 23.02 8.21 -1.19
C GLN A 285 21.57 8.59 -0.84
N ILE A 286 21.04 8.05 0.25
CA ILE A 286 19.68 8.35 0.71
C ILE A 286 19.71 9.63 1.54
N MET A 287 19.30 10.76 0.94
CA MET A 287 19.24 12.07 1.60
C MET A 287 18.02 12.22 2.53
N GLN A 288 17.88 11.33 3.51
CA GLN A 288 16.83 11.40 4.53
C GLN A 288 17.44 11.72 5.90
N PRO A 289 16.77 12.51 6.74
CA PRO A 289 17.23 12.73 8.11
C PRO A 289 17.01 11.47 8.96
N CYS A 290 17.86 11.26 9.96
CA CYS A 290 17.61 10.24 10.99
C CYS A 290 16.34 10.57 11.78
N ILE A 291 15.55 9.54 12.09
CA ILE A 291 14.29 9.69 12.84
C ILE A 291 14.47 9.08 14.23
N SER A 292 14.24 9.87 15.27
CA SER A 292 14.24 9.39 16.64
C SER A 292 12.94 8.63 16.95
N LYS A 293 13.05 7.41 17.46
CA LYS A 293 11.94 6.61 17.98
C LYS A 293 11.67 6.93 19.45
N SER A 294 10.47 6.55 19.91
CA SER A 294 10.00 6.71 21.29
C SER A 294 10.78 5.90 22.33
N ASP A 295 11.52 4.87 21.89
CA ASP A 295 12.44 4.05 22.71
C ASP A 295 13.86 4.64 22.78
N GLY A 296 14.10 5.81 22.17
CA GLY A 296 15.40 6.48 22.15
C GLY A 296 16.36 6.00 21.06
N ALA A 297 15.97 5.02 20.23
CA ALA A 297 16.75 4.60 19.08
C ALA A 297 16.59 5.58 17.90
N ASN A 298 17.69 5.92 17.23
CA ASN A 298 17.63 6.70 15.99
C ASN A 298 17.64 5.74 14.80
N VAL A 299 16.64 5.83 13.93
CA VAL A 299 16.64 5.15 12.64
C VAL A 299 17.20 6.10 11.60
N CYS A 300 18.45 5.88 11.23
CA CYS A 300 19.11 6.59 10.13
C CYS A 300 18.94 5.83 8.81
N PRO A 301 18.95 6.54 7.68
CA PRO A 301 19.04 5.87 6.39
C PRO A 301 20.36 5.10 6.30
N PRO A 302 20.37 3.91 5.68
CA PRO A 302 21.59 3.13 5.58
C PRO A 302 22.60 3.81 4.64
N LYS A 303 23.88 3.68 4.98
CA LYS A 303 24.98 4.14 4.11
C LYS A 303 25.18 3.15 2.97
N ILE A 304 25.59 3.66 1.81
CA ILE A 304 25.76 2.84 0.61
C ILE A 304 27.20 3.00 0.13
N ASN A 305 27.90 1.89 0.08
CA ASN A 305 29.30 1.83 -0.32
C ASN A 305 29.46 0.92 -1.52
N CYS A 306 30.51 1.18 -2.29
CA CYS A 306 30.96 0.29 -3.33
C CYS A 306 31.71 -0.90 -2.71
N ILE A 307 31.16 -2.10 -2.84
CA ILE A 307 31.76 -3.34 -2.33
C ILE A 307 31.82 -4.34 -3.48
N ASN A 308 33.04 -4.74 -3.87
CA ASN A 308 33.32 -5.66 -4.96
C ASN A 308 32.71 -5.22 -6.31
N GLY A 309 32.75 -3.91 -6.58
CA GLY A 309 32.27 -3.35 -7.84
C GLY A 309 30.76 -3.13 -7.92
N GLU A 310 30.04 -3.29 -6.81
CA GLU A 310 28.59 -3.09 -6.73
C GLU A 310 28.23 -2.22 -5.53
N CYS A 311 27.27 -1.31 -5.71
CA CYS A 311 26.76 -0.49 -4.62
C CYS A 311 25.96 -1.35 -3.66
N LYS A 312 26.45 -1.54 -2.43
CA LYS A 312 25.78 -2.34 -1.40
C LYS A 312 25.35 -1.48 -0.24
N VAL A 313 24.10 -1.70 0.18
CA VAL A 313 23.54 -1.10 1.40
C VAL A 313 24.28 -1.71 2.58
N ILE A 314 24.96 -0.86 3.37
CA ILE A 314 25.56 -1.28 4.62
C ILE A 314 24.51 -1.08 5.72
N PRO A 315 24.06 -2.17 6.38
CA PRO A 315 23.20 -2.04 7.54
C PRO A 315 23.96 -1.23 8.60
N GLN A 316 23.43 -0.07 8.98
CA GLN A 316 23.89 0.60 10.18
C GLN A 316 23.55 -0.33 11.34
N ARG A 317 24.55 -0.95 11.97
CA ARG A 317 24.37 -1.57 13.30
C ARG A 317 23.86 -0.48 14.24
N ASP A 318 23.02 -0.84 15.21
CA ASP A 318 22.50 0.01 16.29
C ASP A 318 23.60 0.57 17.23
N GLU A 319 24.83 0.75 16.74
CA GLU A 319 26.02 1.18 17.45
C GLU A 319 26.48 2.61 17.08
N ASP A 320 25.70 3.37 16.31
CA ASP A 320 26.02 4.79 16.10
C ASP A 320 25.60 5.60 17.33
N THR A 321 26.45 5.51 18.36
CA THR A 321 26.40 6.25 19.63
C THR A 321 26.69 7.74 19.48
N SER A 322 26.59 8.31 18.28
CA SER A 322 26.94 9.69 18.04
C SER A 322 25.71 10.62 18.13
N PHE A 323 25.75 11.42 19.19
CA PHE A 323 25.01 12.67 19.48
C PHE A 323 23.60 12.57 20.08
N LYS A 324 23.53 12.75 21.42
CA LYS A 324 22.38 13.32 22.13
C LYS A 324 22.72 14.75 22.57
N SER A 325 21.77 15.69 22.43
CA SER A 325 21.87 17.07 22.94
C SER A 325 21.65 17.11 24.47
N CYS A 326 22.56 17.69 25.26
CA CYS A 326 22.29 17.97 26.70
C CYS A 326 21.49 19.30 26.81
N GLN A 327 20.45 19.32 27.66
CA GLN A 327 19.77 20.56 28.07
C GLN A 327 20.61 21.30 29.13
N PRO A 328 20.54 22.64 29.23
CA PRO A 328 21.23 23.40 30.30
C PRO A 328 20.80 22.92 31.70
N PRO A 329 21.71 22.89 32.72
CA PRO A 329 23.00 23.60 32.80
C PRO A 329 24.25 22.72 32.56
N TYR A 330 24.13 21.54 31.94
CA TYR A 330 25.26 20.60 31.83
C TYR A 330 26.18 20.92 30.64
N ALA A 331 27.50 20.89 30.87
CA ALA A 331 28.50 21.04 29.82
C ALA A 331 29.14 19.68 29.50
N PHE A 332 29.32 19.38 28.21
CA PHE A 332 30.09 18.22 27.77
C PHE A 332 31.57 18.43 28.07
N GLY A 333 32.23 17.40 28.60
CA GLY A 333 33.69 17.32 28.68
C GLY A 333 34.13 15.88 28.44
N CYS A 334 35.12 15.68 27.56
CA CYS A 334 35.80 14.39 27.42
C CYS A 334 37.24 14.57 27.94
N GLN A 335 37.67 13.72 28.87
CA GLN A 335 39.06 13.64 29.31
C GLN A 335 39.61 12.23 29.07
N SER A 336 40.87 12.15 28.64
CA SER A 336 41.62 10.90 28.63
C SER A 336 41.97 10.52 30.06
N VAL A 337 41.47 9.38 30.54
CA VAL A 337 41.82 8.88 31.87
C VAL A 337 43.04 7.96 31.72
N THR A 338 44.19 8.38 32.25
CA THR A 338 45.38 7.53 32.38
C THR A 338 45.90 7.60 33.81
N GLN A 339 45.12 7.14 34.79
CA GLN A 339 45.63 6.87 36.13
C GLN A 339 44.97 5.60 36.67
N GLY A 340 45.82 4.60 36.95
CA GLY A 340 45.44 3.32 37.56
C GLY A 340 45.44 2.07 36.66
N ALA A 341 45.61 2.18 35.34
CA ALA A 341 45.68 1.02 34.45
C ALA A 341 47.10 0.85 33.88
N SER A 342 47.84 -0.13 34.39
CA SER A 342 48.92 -0.72 33.60
C SER A 342 48.28 -1.61 32.54
N THR A 343 48.33 -1.21 31.26
CA THR A 343 48.10 -2.13 30.15
C THR A 343 49.23 -2.05 29.15
N VAL A 344 49.85 -3.20 28.90
CA VAL A 344 50.80 -3.39 27.80
C VAL A 344 50.00 -3.47 26.50
N GLY A 345 50.21 -2.50 25.61
CA GLY A 345 49.85 -2.59 24.20
C GLY A 345 48.38 -2.28 23.84
N ARG A 346 48.19 -1.07 23.29
CA ARG A 346 47.06 -0.53 22.49
C ARG A 346 45.99 0.29 23.23
N VAL A 347 46.02 1.59 22.87
CA VAL A 347 44.99 2.67 22.83
C VAL A 347 44.09 2.84 24.06
N ALA A 348 44.27 3.96 24.77
CA ALA A 348 43.38 4.42 25.84
C ALA A 348 41.94 4.62 25.32
N GLN A 349 40.94 4.13 26.06
CA GLN A 349 39.53 4.34 25.73
C GLN A 349 39.08 5.74 26.18
N ILE A 350 38.43 6.45 25.26
CA ILE A 350 37.82 7.75 25.52
C ILE A 350 36.38 7.51 26.00
N VAL A 351 36.00 8.07 27.15
CA VAL A 351 34.62 8.04 27.66
C VAL A 351 34.05 9.45 27.54
N CYS A 352 32.84 9.57 26.95
CA CYS A 352 32.14 10.85 26.78
C CYS A 352 30.67 10.72 27.22
N GLY A 353 30.17 11.70 27.98
CA GLY A 353 28.77 11.78 28.47
C GLY A 353 28.48 13.11 29.19
N CYS A 354 27.22 13.36 29.61
CA CYS A 354 26.90 14.55 30.43
C CYS A 354 27.46 14.32 31.86
N ILE A 355 28.51 15.05 32.25
CA ILE A 355 29.12 14.98 33.59
C ILE A 355 28.44 16.04 34.48
N PRO A 356 27.82 15.67 35.62
CA PRO A 356 27.27 16.65 36.54
C PRO A 356 28.39 17.51 37.14
N LYS A 357 28.14 18.79 37.39
CA LYS A 357 29.06 19.65 38.15
C LYS A 357 28.66 19.66 39.61
N CYS A 358 29.64 19.58 40.51
CA CYS A 358 29.40 19.84 41.92
C CYS A 358 29.00 21.30 42.14
N ALA A 359 28.18 21.54 43.15
CA ALA A 359 27.65 22.88 43.43
C ALA A 359 28.73 23.83 43.96
N ARG A 360 29.78 23.29 44.59
CA ARG A 360 30.92 24.05 45.09
C ARG A 360 32.17 23.82 44.23
N SER A 361 33.00 24.85 44.13
CA SER A 361 34.20 24.83 43.27
C SER A 361 35.38 24.05 43.85
N ASP A 362 35.32 23.65 45.13
CA ASP A 362 36.31 22.86 45.86
C ASP A 362 35.94 21.37 45.98
N GLU A 363 34.84 20.96 45.34
CA GLU A 363 34.35 19.57 45.29
C GLU A 363 34.68 18.90 43.95
N TRP A 364 34.99 17.61 44.01
CA TRP A 364 35.31 16.78 42.85
C TRP A 364 34.28 15.68 42.66
N VAL A 365 33.99 15.36 41.40
CA VAL A 365 33.05 14.29 41.05
C VAL A 365 33.79 12.95 41.04
N LEU A 366 33.45 12.07 41.98
CA LEU A 366 33.94 10.70 42.06
C LEU A 366 32.93 9.74 41.45
N THR A 367 33.40 8.72 40.72
CA THR A 367 32.56 7.67 40.15
C THR A 367 32.91 6.31 40.74
N ASN A 368 31.91 5.63 41.31
CA ASN A 368 32.05 4.25 41.78
C ASN A 368 31.54 3.26 40.71
N ARG A 369 32.30 2.19 40.51
CA ARG A 369 32.09 1.20 39.42
C ARG A 369 31.02 0.15 39.72
N LEU A 370 30.28 0.29 40.83
CA LEU A 370 29.30 -0.71 41.26
C LEU A 370 27.87 -0.26 40.92
N ASP A 371 27.34 -0.98 39.94
CA ASP A 371 25.95 -1.30 39.59
C ASP A 371 24.94 -0.21 39.17
N GLY A 372 24.59 -0.29 37.88
CA GLY A 372 23.30 0.10 37.33
C GLY A 372 23.36 0.19 35.80
N ASN A 373 22.26 -0.15 35.13
CA ASN A 373 21.99 0.31 33.77
C ASN A 373 20.79 1.26 33.83
N TRP A 374 20.77 2.28 32.97
CA TRP A 374 19.52 3.01 32.71
C TRP A 374 18.50 2.07 32.05
N PRO A 375 17.19 2.40 32.04
CA PRO A 375 16.18 1.60 31.34
C PRO A 375 16.47 1.39 29.84
N ASP A 376 17.40 2.16 29.27
CA ASP A 376 17.87 2.08 27.88
C ASP A 376 19.19 1.25 27.70
N GLY A 377 19.69 0.60 28.75
CA GLY A 377 20.82 -0.34 28.67
C GLY A 377 22.23 0.24 28.76
N SER A 378 22.39 1.56 28.90
CA SER A 378 23.70 2.19 29.10
C SER A 378 24.21 2.06 30.55
N LYS A 379 25.53 1.90 30.75
CA LYS A 379 26.13 1.71 32.10
C LYS A 379 26.02 2.99 32.94
N LYS A 380 25.48 2.85 34.14
CA LYS A 380 25.32 3.87 35.16
C LYS A 380 26.52 3.82 36.09
N GLY A 381 27.28 4.91 36.19
CA GLY A 381 28.12 5.17 37.35
C GLY A 381 27.30 5.97 38.36
N GLN A 382 27.39 5.66 39.65
CA GLN A 382 26.97 6.63 40.67
C GLN A 382 28.04 7.71 40.76
N PHE A 383 27.61 8.97 40.75
CA PHE A 383 28.48 10.15 40.86
C PHE A 383 28.24 10.79 42.22
N GLU A 384 29.30 10.99 42.99
CA GLU A 384 29.24 11.68 44.28
C GLU A 384 30.23 12.85 44.28
N CYS A 385 29.83 13.96 44.90
CA CYS A 385 30.70 15.10 45.12
C CYS A 385 31.47 14.89 46.43
N VAL A 386 32.79 14.84 46.34
CA VAL A 386 33.66 14.69 47.50
C VAL A 386 34.53 15.94 47.66
N THR A 387 34.71 16.35 48.91
CA THR A 387 35.58 17.46 49.30
C THR A 387 36.98 16.93 49.61
N GLY A 388 38.02 17.48 48.95
CA GLY A 388 39.42 17.10 49.18
C GLY A 388 40.24 16.89 47.91
N ALA A 389 41.56 16.69 48.06
CA ALA A 389 42.48 16.49 46.94
C ALA A 389 42.31 15.09 46.29
N PRO A 390 42.39 14.96 44.96
CA PRO A 390 42.16 13.69 44.26
C PRO A 390 43.20 12.63 44.67
N PRO A 391 42.81 11.35 44.86
CA PRO A 391 43.77 10.28 45.12
C PRO A 391 44.67 10.08 43.88
N ALA A 392 45.97 9.85 44.14
CA ALA A 392 47.05 9.81 43.14
C ALA A 392 46.98 8.62 42.15
#